data_AF-A0AA88IEM9-F1
#
_entry.id   AF-A0AA88IEM9-F1
#
_cell.length_a   1.000
_cell.length_b   1.000
_cell.length_c   1.000
_cell.angle_alpha   90.00
_cell.angle_beta   90.00
_cell.angle_gamma   90.00
#
_symmetry.space_group_name_H-M   'P 1'
#
loop_
_entity.id
_entity.type
_entity.pdbx_description
1 polymer ?
#
loop_
_entity_poly.entity_id
_entity_poly.type
_entity_poly.pdbx_seq_one_letter_code
_entity_poly.pdbx_strand_id
1 'polypeptide(L)'
;MGSSFFSWLGIVVQFALIKCSLSIRLLQVTVPSVIQAGETATLQCIFDLEQDRLYSVKWYKDNVEFFRFIPKLDPPIATYVVDGLRVDERSSSDQNVVLPNVGLPSSGHYKCEVSAEAPSFVSVSGGGVIEVVVLPQGKPSITGGQSKYQVGDYVDINCTSAPSKPPAILNWYINGKQAPKKVLKQYKTVVGTNNLESTVLGLSFRVEEHHVLKSSLLLKCASSVGSLTKGSFDLEDLGEKISDINNHEKIEAQVGWPSLSESEVLHIANSSSHSFLSLVLISTTIFSTLFIL
;
A
#
# COMPACT_ATOMS: atom_id res chain seq x y z
N MET A 1 -47.69 16.49 -61.37
CA MET A 1 -47.84 15.63 -60.18
C MET A 1 -46.70 14.60 -60.14
N GLY A 2 -45.45 15.05 -59.99
CA GLY A 2 -44.29 14.14 -60.12
C GLY A 2 -43.07 14.48 -59.26
N SER A 3 -43.02 15.64 -58.60
CA SER A 3 -41.87 16.06 -57.78
C SER A 3 -41.96 15.64 -56.31
N SER A 4 -43.17 15.40 -55.79
CA SER A 4 -43.39 15.00 -54.38
C SER A 4 -43.13 13.51 -54.11
N PHE A 5 -43.20 12.66 -55.14
CA PHE A 5 -43.01 11.20 -55.01
C PHE A 5 -41.53 10.81 -54.86
N PHE A 6 -40.62 11.48 -55.59
CA PHE A 6 -39.18 11.23 -55.49
C PHE A 6 -38.58 11.70 -54.17
N SER A 7 -39.15 12.74 -53.55
CA SER A 7 -38.71 13.24 -52.24
C SER A 7 -39.03 12.26 -51.11
N TRP A 8 -40.20 11.61 -51.15
CA TRP A 8 -40.59 10.63 -50.13
C TRP A 8 -39.83 9.30 -50.27
N LEU A 9 -39.54 8.86 -51.52
CA LEU A 9 -38.68 7.70 -51.76
C LEU A 9 -37.25 7.93 -51.24
N GLY A 10 -36.69 9.13 -51.43
CA GLY A 10 -35.36 9.48 -50.92
C GLY A 10 -35.26 9.38 -49.40
N ILE A 11 -36.29 9.85 -48.67
CA ILE A 11 -36.33 9.78 -47.20
C ILE A 11 -36.47 8.32 -46.72
N VAL A 12 -37.32 7.50 -47.34
CA VAL A 12 -37.47 6.07 -46.99
C VAL A 12 -36.18 5.28 -47.28
N VAL A 13 -35.48 5.59 -48.37
CA VAL A 13 -34.16 4.99 -48.69
C VAL A 13 -33.09 5.45 -47.70
N GLN A 14 -33.15 6.69 -47.20
CA GLN A 14 -32.21 7.21 -46.20
C GLN A 14 -32.46 6.63 -44.80
N PHE A 15 -33.71 6.34 -44.43
CA PHE A 15 -34.05 5.59 -43.21
C PHE A 15 -33.71 4.09 -43.32
N ALA A 16 -33.69 3.50 -44.52
CA ALA A 16 -33.32 2.11 -44.74
C ALA A 16 -31.79 1.84 -44.72
N LEU A 17 -30.97 2.89 -44.80
CA LEU A 17 -29.50 2.79 -44.83
C LEU A 17 -28.82 3.04 -43.48
N ILE A 18 -29.55 3.49 -42.46
CA ILE A 18 -29.05 3.48 -41.08
C ILE A 18 -29.27 2.08 -40.50
N LYS A 19 -28.53 1.10 -41.03
CA LYS A 19 -28.28 -0.12 -40.25
C LYS A 19 -27.41 0.30 -39.07
N CYS A 20 -28.03 0.48 -37.91
CA CYS A 20 -27.30 0.54 -36.64
C CYS A 20 -26.52 -0.79 -36.56
N SER A 21 -25.22 -0.76 -36.85
CA SER A 21 -24.39 -1.96 -36.76
C SER A 21 -24.14 -2.25 -35.29
N LEU A 22 -25.08 -2.97 -34.71
CA LEU A 22 -24.92 -3.56 -33.39
C LEU A 22 -23.93 -4.71 -33.55
N SER A 23 -22.86 -4.64 -32.78
CA SER A 23 -21.70 -5.52 -32.83
C SER A 23 -21.28 -5.77 -31.40
N ILE A 24 -20.72 -6.95 -31.13
CA ILE A 24 -20.21 -7.32 -29.81
C ILE A 24 -19.43 -6.17 -29.14
N ARG A 25 -19.70 -5.94 -27.85
CA ARG A 25 -19.11 -4.88 -27.04
C ARG A 25 -18.50 -5.45 -25.77
N LEU A 26 -17.33 -4.94 -25.41
CA LEU A 26 -16.74 -5.18 -24.10
C LEU A 26 -17.28 -4.13 -23.13
N LEU A 27 -18.04 -4.57 -22.12
CA LEU A 27 -18.65 -3.67 -21.14
C LEU A 27 -17.66 -3.36 -20.02
N GLN A 28 -17.00 -4.39 -19.48
CA GLN A 28 -16.07 -4.24 -18.37
C GLN A 28 -15.06 -5.39 -18.35
N VAL A 29 -13.80 -5.06 -18.06
CA VAL A 29 -12.78 -6.05 -17.69
C VAL A 29 -12.22 -5.67 -16.34
N THR A 30 -12.34 -6.57 -15.38
CA THR A 30 -11.81 -6.38 -14.02
C THR A 30 -10.67 -7.35 -13.79
N VAL A 31 -9.50 -6.79 -13.51
CA VAL A 31 -8.28 -7.49 -13.13
C VAL A 31 -7.76 -6.82 -11.87
N PRO A 32 -7.51 -7.55 -10.77
CA PRO A 32 -6.99 -6.95 -9.54
C PRO A 32 -5.59 -6.38 -9.80
N SER A 33 -5.38 -5.09 -9.52
CA SER A 33 -4.10 -4.43 -9.76
C SER A 33 -3.00 -4.93 -8.83
N VAL A 34 -3.34 -5.20 -7.57
CA VAL A 34 -2.44 -5.72 -6.53
C VAL A 34 -3.14 -6.82 -5.76
N ILE A 35 -2.44 -7.93 -5.50
CA ILE A 35 -2.96 -9.04 -4.69
C ILE A 35 -1.85 -9.67 -3.84
N GLN A 36 -2.18 -10.13 -2.64
CA GLN A 36 -1.18 -10.79 -1.79
C GLN A 36 -0.98 -12.24 -2.22
N ALA A 37 0.27 -12.71 -2.20
CA ALA A 37 0.58 -14.11 -2.43
C ALA A 37 -0.18 -15.03 -1.47
N GLY A 38 -0.77 -16.09 -2.02
CA GLY A 38 -1.65 -17.02 -1.30
C GLY A 38 -3.14 -16.72 -1.45
N GLU A 39 -3.51 -15.52 -1.88
CA GLU A 39 -4.93 -15.16 -2.08
C GLU A 39 -5.50 -15.71 -3.40
N THR A 40 -6.81 -15.54 -3.58
CA THR A 40 -7.52 -15.93 -4.80
C THR A 40 -7.82 -14.69 -5.62
N ALA A 41 -7.36 -14.65 -6.87
CA ALA A 41 -7.76 -13.62 -7.84
C ALA A 41 -8.99 -14.07 -8.62
N THR A 42 -9.94 -13.15 -8.82
CA THR A 42 -11.08 -13.34 -9.73
C THR A 42 -10.93 -12.35 -10.86
N LEU A 43 -10.81 -12.87 -12.09
CA LEU A 43 -10.79 -12.07 -13.30
C LEU A 43 -12.19 -12.03 -13.89
N GLN A 44 -12.67 -10.85 -14.27
CA GLN A 44 -14.01 -10.69 -14.82
C GLN A 44 -13.96 -10.03 -16.19
N CYS A 45 -14.73 -10.57 -17.13
CA CYS A 45 -14.89 -10.07 -18.47
C CYS A 45 -16.37 -10.03 -18.82
N ILE A 46 -16.98 -8.85 -18.64
CA ILE A 46 -18.38 -8.61 -18.96
C ILE A 46 -18.48 -8.05 -20.37
N PHE A 47 -19.29 -8.69 -21.21
CA PHE A 47 -19.49 -8.32 -22.60
C PHE A 47 -20.97 -8.38 -22.96
N ASP A 48 -21.35 -7.60 -23.97
CA ASP A 48 -22.66 -7.64 -24.61
C ASP A 48 -22.49 -8.18 -26.03
N LEU A 49 -23.20 -9.27 -26.35
CA LEU A 49 -23.18 -9.86 -27.68
C LEU A 49 -24.08 -9.10 -28.65
N GLU A 50 -24.97 -8.24 -28.17
CA GLU A 50 -25.99 -7.55 -28.97
C GLU A 50 -26.84 -8.57 -29.77
N GLN A 51 -26.59 -8.74 -31.09
CA GLN A 51 -27.27 -9.75 -31.92
C GLN A 51 -26.32 -10.85 -32.42
N ASP A 52 -25.05 -10.80 -32.04
CA ASP A 52 -24.09 -11.85 -32.33
C ASP A 52 -24.31 -13.08 -31.43
N ARG A 53 -23.63 -14.17 -31.78
CA ARG A 53 -23.52 -15.36 -30.93
C ARG A 53 -22.08 -15.53 -30.48
N LEU A 54 -21.89 -15.96 -29.25
CA LEU A 54 -20.56 -16.20 -28.71
C LEU A 54 -19.88 -17.38 -29.43
N TYR A 55 -18.70 -17.13 -29.98
CA TYR A 55 -17.81 -18.19 -30.45
C TYR A 55 -16.88 -18.66 -29.33
N SER A 56 -16.17 -17.73 -28.67
CA SER A 56 -15.28 -18.07 -27.56
C SER A 56 -14.99 -16.89 -26.65
N VAL A 57 -14.69 -17.18 -25.38
CA VAL A 57 -13.98 -16.28 -24.47
C VAL A 57 -12.60 -16.87 -24.16
N LYS A 58 -11.55 -16.07 -24.23
CA LYS A 58 -10.18 -16.49 -23.92
C LYS A 58 -9.52 -15.53 -22.96
N TRP A 59 -8.69 -16.08 -22.09
CA TRP A 59 -7.80 -15.30 -21.24
C TRP A 59 -6.34 -15.65 -21.51
N TYR A 60 -5.53 -14.60 -21.52
CA TYR A 60 -4.08 -14.67 -21.75
C TYR A 60 -3.34 -14.02 -20.59
N LYS A 61 -2.21 -14.62 -20.18
CA LYS A 61 -1.19 -14.01 -19.32
C LYS A 61 0.07 -13.82 -20.16
N ASP A 62 0.54 -12.59 -20.26
CA ASP A 62 1.75 -12.23 -21.03
C ASP A 62 1.70 -12.77 -22.47
N ASN A 63 0.51 -12.69 -23.09
CA ASN A 63 0.17 -13.21 -24.42
C ASN A 63 0.13 -14.74 -24.56
N VAL A 64 0.27 -15.49 -23.47
CA VAL A 64 0.09 -16.96 -23.45
C VAL A 64 -1.31 -17.27 -22.97
N GLU A 65 -2.06 -18.02 -23.77
CA GLU A 65 -3.41 -18.45 -23.42
C GLU A 65 -3.37 -19.43 -22.25
N PHE A 66 -4.18 -19.21 -21.22
CA PHE A 66 -4.29 -20.11 -20.07
C PHE A 66 -5.72 -20.61 -19.82
N PHE A 67 -6.71 -19.95 -20.42
CA PHE A 67 -8.12 -20.32 -20.28
C PHE A 67 -8.90 -20.02 -21.55
N ARG A 68 -9.82 -20.92 -21.89
CA ARG A 68 -10.75 -20.82 -23.01
C ARG A 68 -12.11 -21.36 -22.64
N PHE A 69 -13.15 -20.64 -23.01
CA PHE A 69 -14.54 -21.07 -22.98
C PHE A 69 -15.11 -21.10 -24.40
N ILE A 70 -15.67 -22.23 -24.82
CA ILE A 70 -16.42 -22.39 -26.08
C ILE A 70 -17.76 -23.04 -25.74
N PRO A 71 -18.91 -22.33 -25.90
CA PRO A 71 -20.23 -22.83 -25.51
C PRO A 71 -20.64 -24.15 -26.17
N LYS A 72 -20.10 -24.45 -27.35
CA LYS A 72 -20.47 -25.60 -28.18
C LYS A 72 -19.67 -26.87 -27.88
N LEU A 73 -18.67 -26.81 -27.00
CA LEU A 73 -17.85 -27.96 -26.64
C LEU A 73 -18.36 -28.61 -25.34
N ASP A 74 -18.08 -29.90 -25.20
CA ASP A 74 -18.29 -30.67 -23.99
C ASP A 74 -16.97 -31.35 -23.58
N PRO A 75 -16.28 -30.89 -22.49
CA PRO A 75 -16.65 -29.74 -21.66
C PRO A 75 -16.42 -28.39 -22.38
N PRO A 76 -17.13 -27.32 -21.98
CA PRO A 76 -17.01 -26.00 -22.61
C PRO A 76 -15.74 -25.24 -22.22
N ILE A 77 -15.09 -25.63 -21.11
CA ILE A 77 -13.88 -25.00 -20.58
C ILE A 77 -12.66 -25.84 -20.96
N ALA A 78 -11.61 -25.17 -21.42
CA ALA A 78 -10.26 -25.72 -21.57
C ALA A 78 -9.24 -24.81 -20.87
N THR A 79 -8.30 -25.43 -20.15
CA THR A 79 -7.22 -24.73 -19.44
C THR A 79 -5.86 -25.13 -20.01
N TYR A 80 -4.90 -24.20 -19.95
CA TYR A 80 -3.55 -24.42 -20.45
C TYR A 80 -2.53 -24.01 -19.39
N VAL A 81 -1.43 -24.77 -19.31
CA VAL A 81 -0.41 -24.57 -18.29
C VAL A 81 0.38 -23.30 -18.59
N VAL A 82 0.38 -22.38 -17.63
CA VAL A 82 1.22 -21.17 -17.59
C VAL A 82 1.84 -21.08 -16.20
N ASP A 83 3.11 -20.69 -16.14
CA ASP A 83 3.84 -20.62 -14.87
C ASP A 83 3.12 -19.72 -13.84
N GLY A 84 3.04 -20.21 -12.60
CA GLY A 84 2.33 -19.56 -11.50
C GLY A 84 0.81 -19.52 -11.61
N LEU A 85 0.18 -20.10 -12.65
CA LEU A 85 -1.28 -20.10 -12.77
C LEU A 85 -1.89 -21.47 -12.54
N ARG A 86 -2.98 -21.46 -11.76
CA ARG A 86 -3.89 -22.59 -11.61
C ARG A 86 -5.30 -22.04 -11.71
N VAL A 87 -6.07 -22.53 -12.67
CA VAL A 87 -7.49 -22.17 -12.84
C VAL A 87 -8.35 -23.12 -12.02
N ASP A 88 -9.32 -22.57 -11.27
CA ASP A 88 -10.41 -23.37 -10.71
C ASP A 88 -11.57 -23.43 -11.72
N GLU A 89 -11.57 -24.48 -12.53
CA GLU A 89 -12.57 -24.69 -13.59
C GLU A 89 -14.00 -24.78 -13.05
N ARG A 90 -14.19 -25.31 -11.83
CA ARG A 90 -15.52 -25.49 -11.23
C ARG A 90 -16.14 -24.17 -10.80
N SER A 91 -15.29 -23.20 -10.47
CA SER A 91 -15.69 -21.86 -10.03
C SER A 91 -15.57 -20.83 -11.16
N SER A 92 -15.23 -21.25 -12.38
CA SER A 92 -15.05 -20.38 -13.55
C SER A 92 -16.19 -20.54 -14.57
N SER A 93 -16.42 -19.50 -15.35
CA SER A 93 -17.43 -19.42 -16.40
C SER A 93 -16.90 -18.67 -17.63
N ASP A 94 -17.76 -18.38 -18.59
CA ASP A 94 -17.49 -17.49 -19.72
C ASP A 94 -17.11 -16.06 -19.29
N GLN A 95 -17.62 -15.58 -18.17
CA GLN A 95 -17.39 -14.20 -17.69
C GLN A 95 -16.42 -14.09 -16.52
N ASN A 96 -16.28 -15.14 -15.69
CA ASN A 96 -15.42 -15.10 -14.49
C ASN A 96 -14.39 -16.22 -14.53
N VAL A 97 -13.12 -15.89 -14.26
CA VAL A 97 -12.04 -16.89 -14.15
C VAL A 97 -11.40 -16.77 -12.77
N VAL A 98 -11.40 -17.87 -12.03
CA VAL A 98 -10.93 -17.92 -10.65
C VAL A 98 -9.52 -18.55 -10.59
N LEU A 99 -8.58 -17.81 -10.02
CA LEU A 99 -7.17 -18.14 -9.86
C LEU A 99 -6.83 -18.25 -8.37
N PRO A 100 -7.03 -19.42 -7.74
CA PRO A 100 -6.71 -19.62 -6.33
C PRO A 100 -5.21 -19.75 -6.04
N ASN A 101 -4.79 -19.28 -4.86
CA ASN A 101 -3.42 -19.38 -4.35
C ASN A 101 -2.38 -18.79 -5.31
N VAL A 102 -2.56 -17.52 -5.66
CA VAL A 102 -1.64 -16.79 -6.55
C VAL A 102 -0.25 -16.66 -5.92
N GLY A 103 0.79 -16.72 -6.73
CA GLY A 103 2.18 -16.55 -6.29
C GLY A 103 2.89 -15.46 -7.08
N LEU A 104 4.16 -15.19 -6.74
CA LEU A 104 4.97 -14.20 -7.46
C LEU A 104 4.97 -14.38 -9.00
N PRO A 105 5.07 -15.62 -9.55
CA PRO A 105 5.05 -15.82 -11.01
C PRO A 105 3.68 -15.53 -11.65
N SER A 106 2.60 -15.44 -10.87
CA SER A 106 1.28 -15.02 -11.35
C SER A 106 1.24 -13.53 -11.71
N SER A 107 2.25 -12.72 -11.36
CA SER A 107 2.32 -11.33 -11.79
C SER A 107 2.46 -11.24 -13.33
N GLY A 108 1.82 -10.27 -13.96
CA GLY A 108 1.90 -10.09 -15.41
C GLY A 108 0.71 -9.35 -16.01
N HIS A 109 0.69 -9.26 -17.35
CA HIS A 109 -0.38 -8.66 -18.11
C HIS A 109 -1.47 -9.69 -18.43
N TYR A 110 -2.69 -9.42 -18.00
CA TYR A 110 -3.86 -10.27 -18.24
C TYR A 110 -4.77 -9.63 -19.26
N LYS A 111 -5.21 -10.41 -20.24
CA LYS A 111 -6.09 -9.95 -21.32
C LYS A 111 -7.24 -10.92 -21.53
N CYS A 112 -8.46 -10.41 -21.52
CA CYS A 112 -9.64 -11.11 -22.02
C CYS A 112 -9.84 -10.79 -23.50
N GLU A 113 -10.26 -11.79 -24.27
CA GLU A 113 -10.68 -11.68 -25.66
C GLU A 113 -12.00 -12.42 -25.86
N VAL A 114 -13.01 -11.72 -26.38
CA VAL A 114 -14.34 -12.28 -26.66
C VAL A 114 -14.58 -12.20 -28.16
N SER A 115 -14.92 -13.34 -28.76
CA SER A 115 -15.11 -13.47 -30.20
C SER A 115 -16.54 -13.89 -30.52
N ALA A 116 -17.14 -13.22 -31.50
CA ALA A 116 -18.42 -13.57 -32.08
C ALA A 116 -18.28 -14.65 -33.17
N GLU A 117 -19.35 -15.40 -33.41
CA GLU A 117 -19.46 -16.38 -34.49
C GLU A 117 -19.74 -15.71 -35.85
N ALA A 118 -19.74 -16.51 -36.92
CA ALA A 118 -20.30 -16.12 -38.21
C ALA A 118 -21.70 -15.48 -38.05
N PRO A 119 -22.01 -14.42 -38.81
CA PRO A 119 -21.23 -13.89 -39.94
C PRO A 119 -20.25 -12.78 -39.58
N SER A 120 -20.29 -12.22 -38.36
CA SER A 120 -19.52 -11.02 -38.02
C SER A 120 -18.05 -11.33 -37.75
N PHE A 121 -17.75 -12.45 -37.09
CA PHE A 121 -16.39 -12.86 -36.68
C PHE A 121 -15.62 -11.76 -35.91
N VAL A 122 -16.33 -10.80 -35.32
CA VAL A 122 -15.72 -9.67 -34.60
C VAL A 122 -15.17 -10.15 -33.27
N SER A 123 -14.05 -9.58 -32.84
CA SER A 123 -13.48 -9.82 -31.51
C SER A 123 -13.22 -8.52 -30.78
N VAL A 124 -13.52 -8.49 -29.49
CA VAL A 124 -13.22 -7.38 -28.57
C VAL A 124 -12.29 -7.88 -27.47
N SER A 125 -11.40 -7.01 -26.98
CA SER A 125 -10.46 -7.38 -25.93
C SER A 125 -10.16 -6.23 -24.98
N GLY A 126 -9.75 -6.59 -23.77
CA GLY A 126 -9.40 -5.66 -22.70
C GLY A 126 -8.62 -6.39 -21.62
N GLY A 127 -7.97 -5.67 -20.72
CA GLY A 127 -7.04 -6.30 -19.78
C GLY A 127 -6.53 -5.36 -18.70
N GLY A 128 -5.66 -5.90 -17.87
CA GLY A 128 -5.01 -5.21 -16.76
C GLY A 128 -3.72 -5.90 -16.35
N VAL A 129 -3.02 -5.32 -15.39
CA VAL A 129 -1.79 -5.89 -14.82
C VAL A 129 -2.08 -6.36 -13.41
N ILE A 130 -1.64 -7.56 -13.07
CA ILE A 130 -1.62 -8.04 -11.68
C ILE A 130 -0.19 -7.92 -11.17
N GLU A 131 -0.01 -7.22 -10.05
CA GLU A 131 1.21 -7.27 -9.23
C GLU A 131 0.95 -8.13 -7.99
N VAL A 132 1.63 -9.28 -7.89
CA VAL A 132 1.54 -10.12 -6.69
C VAL A 132 2.59 -9.68 -5.67
N VAL A 133 2.15 -9.33 -4.48
CA VAL A 133 3.01 -8.87 -3.38
C VAL A 133 3.12 -9.91 -2.27
N VAL A 134 4.29 -9.98 -1.64
CA VAL A 134 4.54 -10.76 -0.44
C VAL A 134 4.81 -9.79 0.69
N LEU A 135 3.98 -9.83 1.72
CA LEU A 135 4.10 -8.94 2.86
C LEU A 135 5.14 -9.45 3.87
N PRO A 136 5.88 -8.54 4.54
CA PRO A 136 6.82 -8.90 5.58
C PRO A 136 6.08 -9.59 6.72
N GLN A 137 6.55 -10.77 7.11
CA GLN A 137 6.00 -11.50 8.24
C GLN A 137 6.56 -10.92 9.54
N GLY A 138 5.80 -10.01 10.16
CA GLY A 138 6.13 -9.38 11.43
C GLY A 138 6.65 -7.95 11.31
N LYS A 139 7.11 -7.43 12.46
CA LYS A 139 7.67 -6.07 12.59
C LYS A 139 9.10 -6.04 12.11
N PRO A 140 9.59 -4.87 11.63
CA PRO A 140 11.01 -4.71 11.39
C PRO A 140 11.78 -4.90 12.71
N SER A 141 13.06 -5.25 12.63
CA SER A 141 13.93 -5.47 13.79
C SER A 141 15.00 -4.38 13.90
N ILE A 142 15.14 -3.78 15.07
CA ILE A 142 16.09 -2.74 15.42
C ILE A 142 17.24 -3.36 16.20
N THR A 143 18.46 -3.07 15.77
CA THR A 143 19.70 -3.61 16.34
C THR A 143 20.72 -2.51 16.59
N GLY A 144 21.64 -2.73 17.53
CA GLY A 144 22.70 -1.78 17.91
C GLY A 144 22.31 -0.73 18.96
N GLY A 145 21.05 -0.72 19.41
CA GLY A 145 20.55 0.27 20.36
C GLY A 145 20.94 0.01 21.81
N GLN A 146 21.08 1.08 22.59
CA GLN A 146 21.27 1.06 24.04
C GLN A 146 19.95 1.32 24.78
N SER A 147 19.85 0.81 26.02
CA SER A 147 18.68 1.03 26.89
C SER A 147 18.64 2.43 27.50
N LYS A 148 19.77 3.13 27.52
CA LYS A 148 19.93 4.50 28.01
C LYS A 148 20.88 5.27 27.12
N TYR A 149 20.60 6.55 26.91
CA TYR A 149 21.48 7.48 26.19
C TYR A 149 21.66 8.75 27.01
N GLN A 150 22.79 9.41 26.92
CA GLN A 150 23.03 10.72 27.51
C GLN A 150 23.09 11.77 26.41
N VAL A 151 22.89 13.04 26.79
CA VAL A 151 23.16 14.15 25.87
C VAL A 151 24.63 14.10 25.47
N GLY A 152 24.89 14.12 24.16
CA GLY A 152 26.22 13.99 23.60
C GLY A 152 26.57 12.59 23.10
N ASP A 153 25.83 11.55 23.49
CA ASP A 153 26.01 10.18 22.97
C ASP A 153 25.69 10.09 21.49
N TYR A 154 26.26 9.09 20.83
CA TYR A 154 25.92 8.74 19.45
C TYR A 154 24.95 7.56 19.45
N VAL A 155 23.81 7.75 18.79
CA VAL A 155 22.94 6.67 18.36
C VAL A 155 23.47 6.18 17.02
N ASP A 156 23.75 4.89 16.90
CA ASP A 156 24.06 4.22 15.63
C ASP A 156 23.37 2.87 15.62
N ILE A 157 22.20 2.82 14.99
CA ILE A 157 21.30 1.66 15.02
C ILE A 157 20.81 1.32 13.62
N ASN A 158 20.52 0.04 13.40
CA ASN A 158 19.97 -0.45 12.14
C ASN A 158 18.57 -0.98 12.34
N CYS A 159 17.67 -0.60 11.44
CA CYS A 159 16.37 -1.23 11.31
C CYS A 159 16.38 -2.14 10.09
N THR A 160 15.94 -3.38 10.25
CA THR A 160 15.91 -4.42 9.21
C THR A 160 14.49 -4.89 8.99
N SER A 161 13.99 -4.89 7.75
CA SER A 161 12.67 -5.44 7.45
C SER A 161 12.69 -6.97 7.44
N ALA A 162 11.57 -7.59 7.81
CA ALA A 162 11.31 -8.97 7.41
C ALA A 162 11.28 -9.07 5.86
N PRO A 163 11.56 -10.26 5.29
CA PRO A 163 11.58 -10.45 3.83
C PRO A 163 10.21 -10.18 3.21
N SER A 164 10.18 -9.39 2.13
CA SER A 164 8.96 -9.02 1.41
C SER A 164 9.21 -8.95 -0.10
N LYS A 165 8.15 -8.81 -0.90
CA LYS A 165 8.24 -8.49 -2.33
C LYS A 165 7.10 -7.56 -2.72
N PRO A 166 7.34 -6.36 -3.27
CA PRO A 166 8.64 -5.69 -3.43
C PRO A 166 9.37 -5.43 -2.07
N PRO A 167 10.61 -4.93 -2.07
CA PRO A 167 11.33 -4.65 -0.83
C PRO A 167 10.56 -3.62 0.01
N ALA A 168 10.44 -3.88 1.30
CA ALA A 168 9.78 -2.95 2.20
C ALA A 168 10.54 -1.61 2.27
N ILE A 169 9.79 -0.52 2.30
CA ILE A 169 10.29 0.83 2.53
C ILE A 169 10.36 1.06 4.04
N LEU A 170 11.55 1.40 4.53
CA LEU A 170 11.77 1.69 5.95
C LEU A 170 11.74 3.20 6.22
N ASN A 171 11.15 3.58 7.34
CA ASN A 171 11.15 4.96 7.84
C ASN A 171 11.49 4.99 9.32
N TRP A 172 12.41 5.89 9.69
CA TRP A 172 12.74 6.17 11.09
C TRP A 172 11.96 7.37 11.62
N TYR A 173 11.58 7.29 12.88
CA TYR A 173 10.96 8.36 13.63
C TYR A 173 11.71 8.57 14.95
N ILE A 174 12.07 9.82 15.22
CA ILE A 174 12.66 10.27 16.48
C ILE A 174 11.57 11.03 17.20
N ASN A 175 11.14 10.53 18.36
CA ASN A 175 10.08 11.12 19.18
C ASN A 175 8.78 11.39 18.40
N GLY A 176 8.40 10.46 17.52
CA GLY A 176 7.20 10.56 16.68
C GLY A 176 7.35 11.43 15.43
N LYS A 177 8.46 12.14 15.25
CA LYS A 177 8.74 12.92 14.03
C LYS A 177 9.65 12.13 13.10
N GLN A 178 9.36 12.14 11.80
CA GLN A 178 10.17 11.42 10.81
C GLN A 178 11.61 11.97 10.81
N ALA A 179 12.58 11.05 10.85
CA ALA A 179 13.99 11.39 10.89
C ALA A 179 14.44 12.04 9.56
N PRO A 180 15.28 13.09 9.61
CA PRO A 180 15.74 13.77 8.41
C PRO A 180 16.72 12.89 7.62
N LYS A 181 16.69 12.95 6.28
CA LYS A 181 17.54 12.10 5.42
C LYS A 181 19.04 12.15 5.74
N LYS A 182 19.53 13.27 6.26
CA LYS A 182 20.95 13.47 6.63
C LYS A 182 21.45 12.53 7.74
N VAL A 183 20.56 12.03 8.61
CA VAL A 183 20.90 11.08 9.68
C VAL A 183 20.62 9.64 9.29
N LEU A 184 20.17 9.42 8.05
CA LEU A 184 19.81 8.10 7.55
C LEU A 184 20.96 7.53 6.72
N LYS A 185 21.22 6.23 6.91
CA LYS A 185 22.17 5.47 6.12
C LYS A 185 21.44 4.37 5.38
N GLN A 186 21.31 4.53 4.06
CA GLN A 186 20.66 3.55 3.21
C GLN A 186 21.62 2.43 2.84
N TYR A 187 21.22 1.19 3.11
CA TYR A 187 21.95 0.00 2.68
C TYR A 187 21.32 -0.60 1.42
N LYS A 188 22.09 -1.45 0.74
CA LYS A 188 21.56 -2.22 -0.39
C LYS A 188 20.55 -3.24 0.11
N THR A 189 19.48 -3.43 -0.66
CA THR A 189 18.51 -4.50 -0.43
C THR A 189 19.22 -5.85 -0.48
N VAL A 190 18.92 -6.70 0.50
CA VAL A 190 19.42 -8.07 0.59
C VAL A 190 18.36 -8.98 -0.01
N VAL A 191 18.76 -9.78 -1.00
CA VAL A 191 17.88 -10.78 -1.63
C VAL A 191 18.12 -12.13 -0.95
N GLY A 192 17.07 -12.69 -0.38
CA GLY A 192 17.08 -14.03 0.21
C GLY A 192 17.05 -15.14 -0.83
N THR A 193 17.20 -16.39 -0.40
CA THR A 193 17.19 -17.57 -1.28
C THR A 193 15.85 -17.82 -1.98
N ASN A 194 14.76 -17.26 -1.45
CA ASN A 194 13.40 -17.35 -1.99
C ASN A 194 13.01 -16.16 -2.88
N ASN A 195 13.97 -15.37 -3.34
CA ASN A 195 13.77 -14.12 -4.10
C ASN A 195 12.97 -13.03 -3.36
N LEU A 196 12.72 -13.20 -2.06
CA LEU A 196 12.21 -12.13 -1.20
C LEU A 196 13.35 -11.20 -0.80
N GLU A 197 12.98 -9.97 -0.47
CA GLU A 197 13.89 -8.87 -0.28
C GLU A 197 13.73 -8.29 1.12
N SER A 198 14.86 -8.12 1.81
CA SER A 198 14.95 -7.41 3.08
C SER A 198 15.69 -6.09 2.88
N THR A 199 15.16 -5.03 3.46
CA THR A 199 15.81 -3.71 3.47
C THR A 199 16.38 -3.40 4.83
N VAL A 200 17.47 -2.63 4.84
CA VAL A 200 18.10 -2.15 6.06
C VAL A 200 18.25 -0.63 5.97
N LEU A 201 17.82 0.07 7.01
CA LEU A 201 17.96 1.51 7.15
C LEU A 201 18.65 1.83 8.47
N GLY A 202 19.85 2.39 8.38
CA GLY A 202 20.59 2.89 9.53
C GLY A 202 20.11 4.26 9.97
N LEU A 203 20.13 4.51 11.28
CA LEU A 203 19.92 5.80 11.90
C LEU A 203 21.16 6.15 12.72
N SER A 204 21.82 7.24 12.35
CA SER A 204 23.04 7.70 13.03
C SER A 204 23.00 9.20 13.31
N PHE A 205 22.98 9.56 14.60
CA PHE A 205 22.98 10.96 15.03
C PHE A 205 23.51 11.11 16.46
N ARG A 206 23.93 12.34 16.79
CA ARG A 206 24.32 12.71 18.15
C ARG A 206 23.09 13.18 18.93
N VAL A 207 22.91 12.66 20.13
CA VAL A 207 21.82 13.07 21.03
C VAL A 207 22.07 14.50 21.49
N GLU A 208 21.06 15.35 21.32
CA GLU A 208 21.09 16.77 21.70
C GLU A 208 19.92 17.04 22.66
N GLU A 209 19.98 18.13 23.42
CA GLU A 209 18.96 18.47 24.41
C GLU A 209 17.54 18.53 23.82
N HIS A 210 17.41 19.03 22.59
CA HIS A 210 16.12 19.15 21.89
C HIS A 210 15.49 17.78 21.53
N HIS A 211 16.27 16.69 21.56
CA HIS A 211 15.80 15.33 21.34
C HIS A 211 15.24 14.68 22.62
N VAL A 212 15.31 15.32 23.78
CA VAL A 212 14.92 14.72 25.06
C VAL A 212 13.51 15.19 25.43
N LEU A 213 12.48 14.49 24.96
CA LEU A 213 11.11 14.74 25.41
C LEU A 213 10.89 14.06 26.76
N LYS A 214 10.58 14.82 27.81
CA LYS A 214 10.23 14.28 29.14
C LYS A 214 11.23 13.20 29.62
N SER A 215 12.53 13.45 29.46
CA SER A 215 13.61 12.55 29.89
C SER A 215 13.73 11.22 29.14
N SER A 216 13.11 11.09 27.97
CA SER A 216 13.15 9.86 27.17
C SER A 216 13.44 10.13 25.70
N LEU A 217 14.21 9.23 25.09
CA LEU A 217 14.45 9.19 23.65
C LEU A 217 13.66 8.02 23.08
N LEU A 218 12.70 8.33 22.22
CA LEU A 218 11.85 7.34 21.57
C LEU A 218 12.27 7.17 20.11
N LEU A 219 12.73 5.98 19.77
CA LEU A 219 13.09 5.61 18.40
C LEU A 219 12.08 4.58 17.88
N LYS A 220 11.45 4.90 16.74
CA LYS A 220 10.47 4.04 16.10
C LYS A 220 10.88 3.79 14.65
N CYS A 221 10.89 2.53 14.24
CA CYS A 221 11.05 2.16 12.84
C CYS A 221 9.74 1.63 12.28
N ALA A 222 9.41 2.04 11.06
CA ALA A 222 8.25 1.60 10.30
C ALA A 222 8.71 0.89 9.03
N SER A 223 8.07 -0.23 8.71
CA SER A 223 8.18 -0.87 7.39
C SER A 223 6.86 -0.79 6.66
N SER A 224 6.88 -0.50 5.37
CA SER A 224 5.70 -0.59 4.50
C SER A 224 6.05 -1.21 3.15
N VAL A 225 5.15 -1.99 2.55
CA VAL A 225 5.31 -2.48 1.17
C VAL A 225 4.43 -1.63 0.28
N GLY A 226 5.04 -0.91 -0.66
CA GLY A 226 4.33 -0.12 -1.66
C GLY A 226 4.34 -0.79 -3.03
N SER A 227 3.23 -0.69 -3.76
CA SER A 227 3.17 -1.07 -5.19
C SER A 227 3.84 0.01 -6.06
N LEU A 228 4.46 -0.41 -7.16
CA LEU A 228 5.11 0.50 -8.12
C LEU A 228 4.12 1.10 -9.13
N THR A 229 2.89 0.59 -9.24
CA THR A 229 1.93 1.07 -10.23
C THR A 229 1.26 2.37 -9.78
N LYS A 230 1.85 3.50 -10.16
CA LYS A 230 1.17 4.81 -10.19
C LYS A 230 0.13 4.81 -11.32
N GLY A 231 -1.08 4.36 -11.02
CA GLY A 231 -2.20 4.40 -11.96
C GLY A 231 -3.51 4.08 -11.27
N SER A 232 -4.22 5.14 -10.85
CA SER A 232 -5.65 5.21 -10.52
C SER A 232 -6.33 3.87 -10.19
N PHE A 233 -6.29 3.49 -8.92
CA PHE A 233 -7.25 2.57 -8.30
C PHE A 233 -7.56 3.09 -6.90
N ASP A 234 -8.79 2.87 -6.44
CA ASP A 234 -9.32 3.42 -5.20
C ASP A 234 -8.42 3.08 -4.01
N LEU A 235 -7.73 4.10 -3.51
CA LEU A 235 -6.76 4.05 -2.42
C LEU A 235 -7.38 3.64 -1.06
N GLU A 236 -8.69 3.42 -1.00
CA GLU A 236 -9.43 3.15 0.23
C GLU A 236 -9.38 1.68 0.65
N ASP A 237 -9.58 0.72 -0.26
CA ASP A 237 -9.63 -0.72 0.09
C ASP A 237 -8.22 -1.29 0.39
N LEU A 238 -7.21 -0.83 -0.34
CA LEU A 238 -5.80 -1.09 0.00
C LEU A 238 -5.28 -0.15 1.09
N GLY A 239 -5.98 0.95 1.40
CA GLY A 239 -5.60 1.88 2.46
C GLY A 239 -5.65 1.21 3.83
N GLU A 240 -6.71 0.45 4.11
CA GLU A 240 -6.81 -0.35 5.33
C GLU A 240 -5.75 -1.47 5.35
N LYS A 241 -5.62 -2.23 4.26
CA LYS A 241 -4.65 -3.34 4.18
C LYS A 241 -3.19 -2.88 4.27
N ILE A 242 -2.83 -1.74 3.65
CA ILE A 242 -1.51 -1.09 3.75
C ILE A 242 -1.31 -0.44 5.12
N SER A 243 -2.35 0.08 5.76
CA SER A 243 -2.25 0.62 7.11
C SER A 243 -1.89 -0.45 8.14
N ASP A 244 -2.42 -1.67 8.00
CA ASP A 244 -2.04 -2.84 8.80
C ASP A 244 -0.61 -3.32 8.50
N ILE A 245 -0.12 -3.10 7.27
CA ILE A 245 1.26 -3.44 6.86
C ILE A 245 2.30 -2.51 7.50
N ASN A 246 1.90 -1.34 8.05
CA ASN A 246 2.78 -0.45 8.81
C ASN A 246 3.14 -1.05 10.18
N ASN A 247 3.79 -2.22 10.14
CA ASN A 247 4.32 -2.86 11.31
C ASN A 247 5.48 -2.01 11.82
N HIS A 248 5.33 -1.57 13.07
CA HIS A 248 6.28 -0.70 13.71
C HIS A 248 6.97 -1.40 14.86
N GLU A 249 8.29 -1.24 14.92
CA GLU A 249 9.05 -1.57 16.10
C GLU A 249 9.53 -0.30 16.80
N LYS A 250 9.65 -0.40 18.12
CA LYS A 250 9.82 0.72 19.02
C LYS A 250 10.87 0.38 20.06
N ILE A 251 11.84 1.27 20.23
CA ILE A 251 12.79 1.25 21.34
C ILE A 251 12.60 2.53 22.15
N GLU A 252 12.38 2.37 23.45
CA GLU A 252 12.34 3.45 24.43
C GLU A 252 13.62 3.42 25.26
N ALA A 253 14.38 4.51 25.21
CA ALA A 253 15.57 4.68 26.02
C ALA A 253 15.39 5.84 26.99
N GLN A 254 15.85 5.66 28.22
CA GLN A 254 15.86 6.73 29.22
C GLN A 254 17.09 7.62 29.03
N VAL A 255 16.95 8.92 29.28
CA VAL A 255 18.09 9.83 29.22
C VAL A 255 18.79 9.92 30.56
N GLY A 256 20.08 9.56 30.60
CA GLY A 256 20.92 9.71 31.79
C GLY A 256 21.40 11.16 31.91
N TRP A 257 21.01 11.83 33.00
CA TRP A 257 21.61 13.12 33.36
C TRP A 257 22.96 12.88 34.04
N PRO A 258 23.96 13.75 33.84
CA PRO A 258 25.11 13.78 34.73
C PRO A 258 24.57 13.97 36.15
N SER A 259 24.91 13.07 37.07
CA SER A 259 24.67 13.31 38.49
C SER A 259 25.49 14.54 38.87
N LEU A 260 24.86 15.71 38.94
CA LEU A 260 25.43 16.82 39.69
C LEU A 260 25.64 16.30 41.10
N SER A 261 26.88 16.33 41.56
CA SER A 261 27.18 16.05 42.96
C SER A 261 26.38 17.03 43.83
N GLU A 262 25.92 16.62 45.02
CA GLU A 262 25.24 17.52 45.97
C GLU A 262 26.05 18.81 46.22
N SER A 263 27.38 18.73 46.08
CA SER A 263 28.29 19.88 46.12
C SER A 263 28.13 20.87 44.96
N GLU A 264 27.84 20.45 43.74
CA GLU A 264 27.66 21.35 42.58
C GLU A 264 26.33 22.11 42.65
N VAL A 265 25.28 21.49 43.21
CA VAL A 265 23.98 22.16 43.44
C VAL A 265 24.11 23.28 44.48
N LEU A 266 24.91 23.05 45.53
CA LEU A 266 25.20 24.07 46.56
C LEU A 266 25.99 25.27 46.01
N HIS A 267 26.89 25.05 45.04
CA HIS A 267 27.65 26.15 44.43
C HIS A 267 26.79 27.05 43.53
N ILE A 268 25.76 26.51 42.86
CA ILE A 268 24.82 27.31 42.05
C ILE A 268 23.85 28.09 42.95
N ALA A 269 23.43 27.51 44.08
CA ALA A 269 22.55 28.18 45.04
C ALA A 269 23.24 29.32 45.82
N ASN A 270 24.55 29.22 46.06
CA ASN A 270 25.30 30.26 46.79
C ASN A 270 25.80 31.43 45.92
N SER A 271 25.67 31.36 44.58
CA SER A 271 26.07 32.47 43.70
C SER A 271 24.96 33.49 43.46
N SER A 272 23.74 33.27 43.97
CA SER A 272 22.58 34.15 43.77
C SER A 272 22.11 34.87 45.03
N SER A 273 22.80 34.72 46.17
CA SER A 273 22.45 35.34 47.44
C SER A 273 23.26 36.61 47.75
N HIS A 274 23.25 37.61 46.86
CA HIS A 274 23.58 39.00 47.22
C HIS A 274 22.91 40.01 46.27
N SER A 275 21.58 40.00 46.23
CA SER A 275 20.72 41.14 45.89
C SER A 275 19.28 40.62 46.00
N PHE A 276 18.32 41.48 46.33
CA PHE A 276 16.91 41.13 46.63
C PHE A 276 16.63 40.70 48.08
N LEU A 277 17.13 41.48 49.04
CA LEU A 277 16.37 41.79 50.25
C LEU A 277 15.71 43.16 50.07
N SER A 278 14.49 43.18 49.56
CA SER A 278 13.47 44.20 49.89
C SER A 278 12.14 43.83 49.27
N LEU A 279 11.12 43.85 50.13
CA LEU A 279 9.69 43.88 49.83
C LEU A 279 9.08 42.56 49.36
N VAL A 280 8.44 41.87 50.30
CA VAL A 280 6.98 41.59 50.33
C VAL A 280 6.79 40.42 51.29
N LEU A 281 6.45 40.70 52.54
CA LEU A 281 5.74 39.78 53.45
C LEU A 281 5.30 40.58 54.69
N ILE A 282 4.07 41.09 54.70
CA ILE A 282 3.27 41.06 55.92
C ILE A 282 1.95 40.42 55.53
N SER A 283 1.87 39.13 55.84
CA SER A 283 0.73 38.26 55.70
C SER A 283 -0.38 38.67 56.66
N THR A 284 -1.59 38.64 56.12
CA THR A 284 -2.84 38.36 56.81
C THR A 284 -2.70 37.28 57.89
N THR A 285 -3.20 37.58 59.08
CA THR A 285 -4.21 36.84 59.87
C THR A 285 -3.89 36.90 61.37
N ILE A 286 -4.62 37.73 62.11
CA ILE A 286 -4.89 37.50 63.53
C ILE A 286 -6.41 37.50 63.69
N PHE A 287 -6.89 36.35 64.17
CA PHE A 287 -8.24 36.06 64.59
C PHE A 287 -8.77 37.06 65.63
N SER A 288 -10.05 37.39 65.49
CA SER A 288 -11.07 37.54 66.52
C SER A 288 -10.68 38.17 67.87
N THR A 289 -11.22 39.36 68.16
CA THR A 289 -12.15 39.66 69.28
C THR A 289 -12.41 41.18 69.42
N LEU A 290 -13.55 41.51 70.03
CA LEU A 290 -14.10 42.82 70.42
C LEU A 290 -14.80 43.62 69.30
N PHE A 291 -16.15 43.63 69.28
CA PHE A 291 -17.09 44.32 70.18
C PHE A 291 -17.45 45.72 69.64
N ILE A 292 -18.74 45.87 69.31
CA ILE A 292 -19.62 46.98 69.70
C ILE A 292 -19.08 48.40 69.46
N LEU A 293 -19.48 49.02 68.35
CA LEU A 293 -20.50 50.09 68.23
C LEU A 293 -20.44 50.71 66.83
#